data_AF-A0A1G8CUE1-F1
#
_entry.id   AF-A0A1G8CUE1-F1
#
_cell.length_a   1.000
_cell.length_b   1.000
_cell.length_c   1.000
_cell.angle_alpha   90.00
_cell.angle_beta   90.00
_cell.angle_gamma   90.00
#
_symmetry.space_group_name_H-M   'P 1'
#
loop_
_entity.id
_entity.type
_entity.pdbx_description
1 polymer ?
#
loop_
_entity_poly.entity_id
_entity_poly.type
_entity_poly.pdbx_seq_one_letter_code
_entity_poly.pdbx_strand_id
1 'polypeptide(L)'
;MAKTEQTTENLKVGVSVEAGRHTTIQLLSPKIEILIGGPYKAADGMHTYGHMALRVSTTKQERVYDFGRYGRTNGEFSATGDGILRVWSDFGAYISGENAYGRVTRGFSYNVTDEQAIKIFSHYEQLTASATKRRAAHPKEEEFKLAKEYHAITNNCATMSLAGARLALPSIDAQASRYNEGRGMSEVEKIAARGSNFGFWPSHIFMPADVQAMLETEKKSIPSKIESYGKGRK
;
A
#
# COMPACT_ATOMS: atom_id res chain seq x y z
N MET A 1 -20.71 0.69 47.29
CA MET A 1 -21.81 1.37 46.60
C MET A 1 -21.82 2.82 47.06
N ALA A 2 -21.29 3.74 46.26
CA ALA A 2 -21.23 5.16 46.60
C ALA A 2 -22.50 5.84 46.07
N LYS A 3 -23.23 6.52 46.96
CA LYS A 3 -24.43 7.32 46.65
C LYS A 3 -24.01 8.55 45.84
N THR A 4 -24.67 8.76 44.72
CA THR A 4 -24.61 10.00 43.96
C THR A 4 -25.68 10.94 44.49
N GLU A 5 -25.30 11.94 45.27
CA GLU A 5 -26.19 13.07 45.57
C GLU A 5 -26.09 14.07 44.41
N GLN A 6 -27.18 14.22 43.65
CA GLN A 6 -27.34 15.31 42.70
C GLN A 6 -27.87 16.52 43.44
N THR A 7 -27.02 17.53 43.63
CA THR A 7 -27.46 18.88 43.97
C THR A 7 -27.76 19.62 42.67
N THR A 8 -29.02 20.03 42.51
CA THR A 8 -29.48 20.87 41.39
C THR A 8 -29.04 22.31 41.65
N GLU A 9 -27.85 22.68 41.21
CA GLU A 9 -27.47 24.09 41.14
C GLU A 9 -28.10 24.73 39.90
N ASN A 10 -28.94 25.73 40.13
CA ASN A 10 -29.53 26.57 39.10
C ASN A 10 -28.41 27.33 38.36
N LEU A 11 -28.09 26.88 37.14
CA LEU A 11 -27.15 27.57 36.25
C LEU A 11 -27.73 28.93 35.85
N LYS A 12 -27.07 30.01 36.28
CA LYS A 12 -27.37 31.37 35.83
C LYS A 12 -27.11 31.50 34.32
N VAL A 13 -28.08 32.07 33.61
CA VAL A 13 -27.96 32.46 32.20
C VAL A 13 -26.79 33.43 32.07
N GLY A 14 -25.77 33.06 31.27
CA GLY A 14 -24.59 33.90 31.00
C GLY A 14 -23.23 33.31 31.36
N VAL A 15 -23.14 32.08 31.88
CA VAL A 15 -21.84 31.41 32.09
C VAL A 15 -21.38 30.74 30.79
N SER A 16 -20.38 31.33 30.14
CA SER A 16 -19.62 30.67 29.08
C SER A 16 -18.76 29.57 29.70
N VAL A 17 -19.21 28.32 29.56
CA VAL A 17 -18.39 27.15 29.86
C VAL A 17 -17.44 26.96 28.68
N GLU A 18 -16.14 27.14 28.88
CA GLU A 18 -15.16 26.72 27.87
C GLU A 18 -15.28 25.21 27.70
N ALA A 19 -15.74 24.79 26.51
CA ALA A 19 -15.79 23.38 26.13
C ALA A 19 -14.36 22.85 26.01
N GLY A 20 -13.78 22.47 27.13
CA GLY A 20 -12.45 21.90 27.23
C GLY A 20 -12.39 20.56 26.52
N ARG A 21 -11.82 20.58 25.31
CA ARG A 21 -11.43 19.45 24.44
C ARG A 21 -12.49 19.00 23.44
N HIS A 22 -12.23 19.34 22.18
CA HIS A 22 -12.79 18.64 21.03
C HIS A 22 -12.16 17.25 20.96
N THR A 23 -12.93 16.20 21.24
CA THR A 23 -12.56 14.83 20.89
C THR A 23 -12.92 14.61 19.44
N THR A 24 -11.94 14.67 18.54
CA THR A 24 -12.14 14.27 17.16
C THR A 24 -12.23 12.74 17.11
N ILE A 25 -13.44 12.20 16.98
CA ILE A 25 -13.64 10.79 16.68
C ILE A 25 -13.40 10.61 15.19
N GLN A 26 -12.24 10.08 14.83
CA GLN A 26 -11.98 9.61 13.47
C GLN A 26 -12.65 8.25 13.31
N LEU A 27 -13.80 8.23 12.65
CA LEU A 27 -14.41 6.96 12.24
C LEU A 27 -13.63 6.44 11.04
N LEU A 28 -12.87 5.36 11.22
CA LEU A 28 -12.33 4.62 10.09
C LEU A 28 -13.50 4.00 9.32
N SER A 29 -13.55 4.22 8.01
CA SER A 29 -14.49 3.53 7.14
C SER A 29 -13.81 2.32 6.49
N PRO A 30 -14.57 1.26 6.17
CA PRO A 30 -14.01 0.13 5.44
C PRO A 30 -13.63 0.56 4.02
N LYS A 31 -12.34 0.47 3.70
CA LYS A 31 -11.82 0.84 2.37
C LYS A 31 -10.53 0.07 2.08
N ILE A 32 -10.23 -0.05 0.80
CA ILE A 32 -8.87 -0.35 0.35
C ILE A 32 -8.32 0.84 -0.41
N GLU A 33 -7.02 1.00 -0.38
CA GLU A 33 -6.35 2.04 -1.14
C GLU A 33 -5.07 1.47 -1.75
N ILE A 34 -5.02 1.45 -3.08
CA ILE A 34 -3.83 1.09 -3.83
C ILE A 34 -2.91 2.31 -3.83
N LEU A 35 -1.74 2.17 -3.23
CA LEU A 35 -0.76 3.24 -3.07
C LEU A 35 0.37 3.02 -4.07
N ILE A 36 0.52 3.94 -5.02
CA ILE A 36 1.55 3.87 -6.06
C ILE A 36 2.55 5.00 -5.83
N GLY A 37 3.73 4.59 -5.40
CA GLY A 37 4.87 5.43 -5.23
C GLY A 37 5.59 5.67 -6.56
N GLY A 38 5.76 6.93 -6.95
CA GLY A 38 6.47 7.28 -8.18
C GLY A 38 7.99 7.00 -8.15
N PRO A 39 8.71 7.34 -9.24
CA PRO A 39 10.16 7.31 -9.28
C PRO A 39 10.79 8.11 -8.13
N TYR A 40 11.97 7.69 -7.66
CA TYR A 40 12.66 8.33 -6.54
C TYR A 40 14.17 8.35 -6.74
N LYS A 41 14.85 9.28 -6.07
CA LYS A 41 16.31 9.38 -6.09
C LYS A 41 16.86 8.87 -4.77
N ALA A 42 17.75 7.89 -4.84
CA ALA A 42 18.52 7.41 -3.71
C ALA A 42 20.02 7.71 -3.92
N ALA A 43 20.85 7.34 -2.94
CA ALA A 43 22.29 7.62 -2.96
C ALA A 43 23.01 6.95 -4.16
N ASP A 44 22.49 5.81 -4.61
CA ASP A 44 22.99 5.01 -5.73
C ASP A 44 22.42 5.43 -7.10
N GLY A 45 21.46 6.34 -7.15
CA GLY A 45 20.95 6.90 -8.41
C GLY A 45 19.45 7.11 -8.45
N MET A 46 18.93 7.25 -9.67
CA MET A 46 17.51 7.39 -9.95
C MET A 46 16.87 6.01 -10.11
N HIS A 47 15.84 5.73 -9.32
CA HIS A 47 15.05 4.51 -9.37
C HIS A 47 13.71 4.81 -10.07
N THR A 48 13.57 4.30 -11.30
CA THR A 48 12.46 4.66 -12.20
C THR A 48 11.23 3.76 -12.10
N TYR A 49 11.34 2.59 -11.47
CA TYR A 49 10.26 1.60 -11.42
C TYR A 49 9.09 1.99 -10.50
N GLY A 50 9.33 2.87 -9.52
CA GLY A 50 8.38 3.20 -8.46
C GLY A 50 8.21 2.08 -7.43
N HIS A 51 7.10 2.10 -6.71
CA HIS A 51 6.72 1.11 -5.71
C HIS A 51 5.20 1.01 -5.56
N MET A 52 4.69 -0.11 -5.04
CA MET A 52 3.27 -0.27 -4.78
C MET A 52 3.03 -0.94 -3.43
N ALA A 53 2.06 -0.42 -2.69
CA ALA A 53 1.58 -1.01 -1.45
C ALA A 53 0.04 -1.01 -1.42
N LEU A 54 -0.53 -1.84 -0.54
CA LEU A 54 -1.98 -1.90 -0.32
C LEU A 54 -2.32 -1.46 1.09
N ARG A 55 -3.05 -0.36 1.24
CA ARG A 55 -3.67 0.03 2.50
C ARG A 55 -5.06 -0.57 2.60
N VAL A 56 -5.38 -1.08 3.78
CA VAL A 56 -6.69 -1.66 4.09
C VAL A 56 -7.13 -1.12 5.44
N SER A 57 -8.35 -0.62 5.52
CA SER A 57 -8.98 -0.24 6.78
C SER A 57 -10.35 -0.88 6.93
N THR A 58 -10.71 -1.16 8.17
CA THR A 58 -12.07 -1.45 8.66
C THR A 58 -12.46 -0.38 9.66
N THR A 59 -13.65 -0.50 10.23
CA THR A 59 -14.06 0.32 11.38
C THR A 59 -13.18 0.18 12.62
N LYS A 60 -12.35 -0.88 12.71
CA LYS A 60 -11.57 -1.22 13.91
C LYS A 60 -10.06 -1.14 13.74
N GLN A 61 -9.56 -1.34 12.54
CA GLN A 61 -8.12 -1.41 12.30
C GLN A 61 -7.74 -0.91 10.91
N GLU A 62 -6.49 -0.47 10.81
CA GLU A 62 -5.86 -0.06 9.56
C GLU A 62 -4.48 -0.71 9.46
N ARG A 63 -4.13 -1.20 8.27
CA ARG A 63 -2.80 -1.69 7.94
C ARG A 63 -2.38 -1.25 6.55
N VAL A 64 -1.07 -1.09 6.35
CA VAL A 64 -0.46 -1.01 5.02
C VAL A 64 0.41 -2.24 4.80
N TYR A 65 0.15 -2.95 3.71
CA TYR A 65 0.92 -4.10 3.27
C TYR A 65 1.88 -3.67 2.17
N ASP A 66 3.15 -3.70 2.51
CA ASP A 66 4.25 -3.19 1.72
C ASP A 66 5.21 -4.35 1.42
N PHE A 67 5.09 -4.93 0.23
CA PHE A 67 5.93 -6.05 -0.19
C PHE A 67 7.04 -5.57 -1.12
N GLY A 68 8.28 -5.96 -0.85
CA GLY A 68 9.40 -5.54 -1.67
C GLY A 68 10.67 -6.32 -1.40
N ARG A 69 11.73 -5.90 -2.08
CA ARG A 69 13.07 -6.47 -1.97
C ARG A 69 13.87 -5.66 -0.94
N TYR A 70 13.53 -5.84 0.34
CA TYR A 70 14.15 -5.12 1.46
C TYR A 70 15.31 -5.87 2.14
N GLY A 71 15.67 -7.04 1.61
CA GLY A 71 16.80 -7.83 2.07
C GLY A 71 17.89 -7.94 1.01
N ARG A 72 18.50 -9.13 0.90
CA ARG A 72 19.53 -9.38 -0.11
C ARG A 72 18.92 -9.44 -1.50
N THR A 73 19.65 -8.92 -2.48
CA THR A 73 19.29 -8.97 -3.91
C THR A 73 20.22 -9.92 -4.64
N ASN A 74 19.70 -10.63 -5.64
CA ASN A 74 20.41 -11.59 -6.47
C ASN A 74 20.02 -11.42 -7.94
N GLY A 75 20.79 -12.04 -8.84
CA GLY A 75 20.50 -12.07 -10.28
C GLY A 75 20.90 -10.81 -11.05
N GLU A 76 20.84 -10.90 -12.38
CA GLU A 76 21.09 -9.77 -13.27
C GLU A 76 20.06 -8.65 -13.00
N PHE A 77 20.50 -7.38 -13.03
CA PHE A 77 19.67 -6.22 -12.67
C PHE A 77 19.05 -6.29 -11.26
N SER A 78 19.60 -7.12 -10.36
CA SER A 78 18.99 -7.42 -9.06
C SER A 78 17.55 -7.92 -9.18
N ALA A 79 17.22 -8.66 -10.25
CA ALA A 79 15.84 -9.06 -10.56
C ALA A 79 15.18 -9.92 -9.46
N THR A 80 15.97 -10.62 -8.63
CA THR A 80 15.46 -11.48 -7.56
C THR A 80 16.02 -11.07 -6.19
N GLY A 81 15.45 -11.63 -5.12
CA GLY A 81 15.97 -11.41 -3.77
C GLY A 81 15.03 -11.86 -2.67
N ASP A 82 15.39 -11.54 -1.43
CA ASP A 82 14.52 -11.81 -0.28
C ASP A 82 13.15 -11.13 -0.48
N GLY A 83 12.08 -11.93 -0.47
CA GLY A 83 10.70 -11.43 -0.48
C GLY A 83 10.31 -10.97 0.91
N ILE A 84 10.30 -9.66 1.14
CA ILE A 84 10.02 -9.08 2.45
C ILE A 84 8.66 -8.37 2.42
N LEU A 85 7.77 -8.78 3.33
CA LEU A 85 6.51 -8.09 3.60
C LEU A 85 6.68 -7.24 4.86
N ARG A 86 6.53 -5.92 4.71
CA ARG A 86 6.38 -4.96 5.80
C ARG A 86 4.91 -4.71 6.04
N VAL A 87 4.51 -4.76 7.31
CA VAL A 87 3.15 -4.48 7.75
C VAL A 87 3.19 -3.26 8.65
N TRP A 88 2.58 -2.17 8.17
CA TRP A 88 2.55 -0.91 8.92
C TRP A 88 1.23 -0.78 9.67
N SER A 89 1.31 -0.46 10.96
CA SER A 89 0.13 -0.17 11.79
C SER A 89 -0.29 1.30 11.77
N ASP A 90 0.47 2.15 11.07
CA ASP A 90 0.28 3.60 11.02
C ASP A 90 0.54 4.10 9.59
N PHE A 91 -0.52 4.59 8.93
CA PHE A 91 -0.42 5.08 7.55
C PHE A 91 0.44 6.36 7.43
N GLY A 92 0.42 7.22 8.44
CA GLY A 92 1.23 8.45 8.44
C GLY A 92 2.73 8.15 8.48
N ALA A 93 3.14 7.17 9.27
CA ALA A 93 4.52 6.68 9.33
C ALA A 93 4.95 6.07 7.99
N TYR A 94 4.10 5.25 7.36
CA TYR A 94 4.36 4.70 6.03
C TYR A 94 4.60 5.81 4.99
N ILE A 95 3.65 6.76 4.88
CA ILE A 95 3.78 7.87 3.93
C ILE A 95 4.99 8.76 4.23
N SER A 96 5.31 8.97 5.50
CA SER A 96 6.51 9.72 5.88
C SER A 96 7.79 9.01 5.43
N GLY A 97 7.83 7.68 5.54
CA GLY A 97 8.93 6.86 5.02
C GLY A 97 9.06 6.94 3.50
N GLU A 98 7.96 6.83 2.77
CA GLU A 98 7.94 7.01 1.31
C GLU A 98 8.42 8.41 0.89
N ASN A 99 7.93 9.45 1.56
CA ASN A 99 8.29 10.84 1.28
C ASN A 99 9.75 11.17 1.62
N ALA A 100 10.39 10.43 2.53
CA ALA A 100 11.80 10.61 2.87
C ALA A 100 12.73 10.35 1.66
N TYR A 101 12.27 9.56 0.69
CA TYR A 101 12.94 9.34 -0.60
C TYR A 101 12.63 10.43 -1.65
N GLY A 102 11.94 11.50 -1.26
CA GLY A 102 11.46 12.55 -2.15
C GLY A 102 10.36 12.08 -3.11
N ARG A 103 9.72 10.95 -2.80
CA ARG A 103 8.69 10.33 -3.61
C ARG A 103 7.35 11.04 -3.40
N VAL A 104 6.53 11.05 -4.45
CA VAL A 104 5.09 11.34 -4.35
C VAL A 104 4.35 10.02 -4.53
N THR A 105 3.47 9.72 -3.59
CA THR A 105 2.64 8.50 -3.62
C THR A 105 1.21 8.85 -3.98
N ARG A 106 0.69 8.25 -5.05
CA ARG A 106 -0.69 8.40 -5.50
C ARG A 106 -1.54 7.28 -4.91
N GLY A 107 -2.59 7.62 -4.18
CA GLY A 107 -3.55 6.68 -3.61
C GLY A 107 -4.84 6.59 -4.42
N PHE A 108 -5.28 5.37 -4.72
CA PHE A 108 -6.54 5.06 -5.40
C PHE A 108 -7.43 4.30 -4.42
N SER A 109 -8.39 5.01 -3.81
CA SER A 109 -9.27 4.48 -2.77
C SER A 109 -10.53 3.84 -3.36
N TYR A 110 -10.98 2.75 -2.76
CA TYR A 110 -12.20 2.05 -3.08
C TYR A 110 -12.96 1.73 -1.79
N ASN A 111 -14.25 2.06 -1.78
CA ASN A 111 -15.13 1.67 -0.68
C ASN A 111 -15.39 0.17 -0.79
N VAL A 112 -15.23 -0.55 0.31
CA VAL A 112 -15.49 -1.98 0.41
C VAL A 112 -16.33 -2.25 1.65
N THR A 113 -16.81 -3.48 1.84
CA THR A 113 -17.42 -3.91 3.10
C THR A 113 -16.35 -4.32 4.11
N ASP A 114 -16.69 -4.34 5.40
CA ASP A 114 -15.81 -4.91 6.43
C ASP A 114 -15.46 -6.37 6.12
N GLU A 115 -16.41 -7.17 5.61
CA GLU A 115 -16.16 -8.57 5.22
C GLU A 115 -15.09 -8.66 4.10
N GLN A 116 -15.17 -7.79 3.10
CA GLN A 116 -14.18 -7.73 2.03
C GLN A 116 -12.79 -7.31 2.55
N ALA A 117 -12.72 -6.32 3.43
CA ALA A 117 -11.46 -5.90 4.04
C ALA A 117 -10.86 -7.00 4.95
N ILE A 118 -11.69 -7.71 5.71
CA ILE A 118 -11.27 -8.84 6.56
C ILE A 118 -10.67 -9.96 5.72
N LYS A 119 -11.22 -10.28 4.53
CA LYS A 119 -10.62 -11.27 3.61
C LYS A 119 -9.17 -10.91 3.25
N ILE A 120 -8.89 -9.63 3.07
CA ILE A 120 -7.53 -9.15 2.77
C ILE A 120 -6.63 -9.27 3.99
N PHE A 121 -7.11 -8.86 5.17
CA PHE A 121 -6.37 -9.04 6.41
C PHE A 121 -6.00 -10.50 6.66
N SER A 122 -6.97 -11.41 6.59
CA SER A 122 -6.74 -12.85 6.76
C SER A 122 -5.76 -13.41 5.72
N HIS A 123 -5.77 -12.91 4.49
CA HIS A 123 -4.80 -13.31 3.46
C HIS A 123 -3.37 -12.97 3.87
N TYR A 124 -3.10 -11.74 4.30
CA TYR A 124 -1.74 -11.35 4.72
C TYR A 124 -1.34 -11.93 6.09
N GLU A 125 -2.30 -12.16 6.99
CA GLU A 125 -2.07 -12.92 8.23
C GLU A 125 -1.60 -14.34 7.91
N GLN A 126 -2.21 -15.03 6.95
CA GLN A 126 -1.77 -16.35 6.51
C GLN A 126 -0.36 -16.32 5.89
N LEU A 127 -0.04 -15.30 5.10
CA LEU A 127 1.30 -15.13 4.54
C LEU A 127 2.37 -14.95 5.64
N THR A 128 2.04 -14.20 6.69
CA THR A 128 2.97 -13.91 7.79
C THR A 128 3.06 -15.03 8.82
N ALA A 129 2.02 -15.86 8.97
CA ALA A 129 2.00 -16.99 9.92
C ALA A 129 3.11 -18.02 9.69
N SER A 130 3.54 -18.21 8.44
CA SER A 130 4.65 -19.12 8.07
C SER A 130 5.97 -18.39 7.76
N ALA A 131 6.00 -17.07 7.92
CA ALA A 131 7.14 -16.23 7.58
C ALA A 131 8.15 -16.16 8.73
N THR A 132 9.40 -15.83 8.40
CA THR A 132 10.42 -15.52 9.40
C THR A 132 10.31 -14.05 9.80
N LYS A 133 9.90 -13.78 11.05
CA LYS A 133 9.87 -12.41 11.59
C LYS A 133 11.29 -11.82 11.65
N ARG A 134 11.45 -10.60 11.18
CA ARG A 134 12.70 -9.83 11.16
C ARG A 134 12.59 -8.62 12.08
N ARG A 135 13.74 -8.03 12.40
CA ARG A 135 13.79 -6.77 13.13
C ARG A 135 13.33 -5.64 12.19
N ALA A 136 12.20 -5.01 12.52
CA ALA A 136 11.69 -3.86 11.80
C ALA A 136 12.58 -2.62 12.02
N ALA A 137 12.59 -1.73 11.04
CA ALA A 137 13.34 -0.48 11.11
C ALA A 137 12.58 0.60 11.90
N HIS A 138 11.24 0.47 12.01
CA HIS A 138 10.37 1.46 12.62
C HIS A 138 9.43 0.80 13.67
N PRO A 139 9.11 1.46 14.80
CA PRO A 139 8.26 0.88 15.85
C PRO A 139 6.79 0.66 15.45
N LYS A 140 6.36 1.21 14.30
CA LYS A 140 5.02 1.01 13.71
C LYS A 140 5.03 0.05 12.52
N GLU A 141 6.15 -0.62 12.31
CA GLU A 141 6.38 -1.57 11.23
C GLU A 141 6.66 -2.94 11.84
N GLU A 142 6.12 -3.99 11.23
CA GLU A 142 6.59 -5.36 11.41
C GLU A 142 7.17 -5.86 10.09
N GLU A 143 8.31 -6.53 10.14
CA GLU A 143 8.99 -7.04 8.94
C GLU A 143 8.99 -8.57 8.93
N PHE A 144 8.55 -9.17 7.83
CA PHE A 144 8.45 -10.61 7.65
C PHE A 144 9.16 -11.04 6.36
N LYS A 145 10.12 -11.96 6.46
CA LYS A 145 10.67 -12.65 5.29
C LYS A 145 9.76 -13.81 4.91
N LEU A 146 9.14 -13.72 3.74
CA LEU A 146 8.26 -14.75 3.21
C LEU A 146 9.07 -15.93 2.66
N ALA A 147 8.43 -17.09 2.54
CA ALA A 147 9.03 -18.27 1.94
C ALA A 147 9.28 -18.09 0.42
N LYS A 148 8.43 -17.32 -0.27
CA LYS A 148 8.60 -17.00 -1.68
C LYS A 148 9.51 -15.78 -1.85
N GLU A 149 10.53 -15.93 -2.68
CA GLU A 149 11.45 -14.84 -3.04
C GLU A 149 10.74 -13.75 -3.84
N TYR A 150 11.26 -12.53 -3.73
CA TYR A 150 10.91 -11.45 -4.63
C TYR A 150 11.41 -11.79 -6.04
N HIS A 151 10.58 -11.55 -7.05
CA HIS A 151 10.96 -11.61 -8.45
C HIS A 151 10.36 -10.42 -9.19
N ALA A 152 11.19 -9.65 -9.88
CA ALA A 152 10.85 -8.36 -10.49
C ALA A 152 9.64 -8.42 -11.44
N ILE A 153 9.34 -9.60 -12.01
CA ILE A 153 8.21 -9.79 -12.93
C ILE A 153 7.04 -10.53 -12.28
N THR A 154 7.26 -11.53 -11.42
CA THR A 154 6.23 -12.54 -11.08
C THR A 154 5.75 -12.45 -9.64
N ASN A 155 6.62 -12.03 -8.71
CA ASN A 155 6.31 -11.87 -7.30
C ASN A 155 6.94 -10.59 -6.79
N ASN A 156 6.30 -9.46 -7.07
CA ASN A 156 6.79 -8.13 -6.73
C ASN A 156 5.72 -7.30 -6.00
N CYS A 157 6.04 -6.04 -5.71
CA CYS A 157 5.17 -5.11 -5.00
C CYS A 157 3.80 -4.94 -5.67
N ALA A 158 3.77 -4.83 -7.01
CA ALA A 158 2.54 -4.66 -7.77
C ALA A 158 1.70 -5.94 -7.80
N THR A 159 2.30 -7.09 -8.11
CA THR A 159 1.56 -8.36 -8.18
C THR A 159 0.98 -8.76 -6.83
N MET A 160 1.73 -8.55 -5.74
CA MET A 160 1.27 -8.85 -4.38
C MET A 160 0.16 -7.90 -3.92
N SER A 161 0.27 -6.60 -4.22
CA SER A 161 -0.75 -5.62 -3.87
C SER A 161 -2.05 -5.84 -4.68
N LEU A 162 -1.94 -6.16 -5.97
CA LEU A 162 -3.10 -6.51 -6.80
C LEU A 162 -3.74 -7.83 -6.36
N ALA A 163 -2.95 -8.85 -5.98
CA ALA A 163 -3.49 -10.09 -5.44
C ALA A 163 -4.34 -9.84 -4.19
N GLY A 164 -3.88 -8.99 -3.27
CA GLY A 164 -4.66 -8.55 -2.11
C GLY A 164 -5.92 -7.79 -2.53
N ALA A 165 -5.80 -6.79 -3.41
CA ALA A 165 -6.93 -5.98 -3.86
C ALA A 165 -8.04 -6.82 -4.54
N ARG A 166 -7.68 -7.83 -5.33
CA ARG A 166 -8.63 -8.73 -6.01
C ARG A 166 -9.53 -9.52 -5.06
N LEU A 167 -9.14 -9.72 -3.81
CA LEU A 167 -9.99 -10.39 -2.82
C LEU A 167 -11.24 -9.57 -2.48
N ALA A 168 -11.17 -8.25 -2.58
CA ALA A 168 -12.32 -7.36 -2.44
C ALA A 168 -12.92 -6.95 -3.78
N LEU A 169 -12.06 -6.73 -4.80
CA LEU A 169 -12.44 -6.22 -6.11
C LEU A 169 -11.91 -7.15 -7.21
N PRO A 170 -12.55 -8.30 -7.49
CA PRO A 170 -12.01 -9.32 -8.41
C PRO A 170 -11.73 -8.84 -9.83
N SER A 171 -12.39 -7.77 -10.28
CA SER A 171 -12.19 -7.19 -11.61
C SER A 171 -11.29 -5.96 -11.66
N ILE A 172 -10.60 -5.61 -10.56
CA ILE A 172 -9.81 -4.37 -10.43
C ILE A 172 -8.77 -4.19 -11.54
N ASP A 173 -8.23 -5.31 -12.03
CA ASP A 173 -7.18 -5.33 -13.05
C ASP A 173 -7.53 -6.26 -14.22
N ALA A 174 -8.84 -6.46 -14.47
CA ALA A 174 -9.32 -7.32 -15.56
C ALA A 174 -8.86 -6.87 -16.97
N GLN A 175 -8.40 -5.63 -17.13
CA GLN A 175 -7.86 -5.08 -18.39
C GLN A 175 -6.36 -4.81 -18.32
N ALA A 176 -5.67 -5.32 -17.28
CA ALA A 176 -4.24 -5.12 -17.04
C ALA A 176 -3.34 -5.35 -18.25
N SER A 177 -3.66 -6.34 -19.10
CA SER A 177 -2.86 -6.67 -20.28
C SER A 177 -2.74 -5.51 -21.28
N ARG A 178 -3.74 -4.62 -21.35
CA ARG A 178 -3.71 -3.44 -22.23
C ARG A 178 -2.74 -2.36 -21.76
N TYR A 179 -2.38 -2.39 -20.49
CA TYR A 179 -1.55 -1.38 -19.83
C TYR A 179 -0.15 -1.88 -19.52
N ASN A 180 0.11 -3.18 -19.68
CA ASN A 180 1.39 -3.82 -19.35
C ASN A 180 2.47 -3.48 -20.39
N GLU A 181 3.04 -2.28 -20.31
CA GLU A 181 4.02 -1.75 -21.26
C GLU A 181 5.45 -1.71 -20.72
N GLY A 182 5.64 -2.02 -19.44
CA GLY A 182 6.92 -1.92 -18.78
C GLY A 182 7.30 -0.48 -18.45
N ARG A 183 6.32 0.39 -18.12
CA ARG A 183 6.61 1.80 -17.81
C ARG A 183 7.57 1.90 -16.64
N GLY A 184 8.60 2.73 -16.81
CA GLY A 184 9.71 2.87 -15.86
C GLY A 184 10.92 1.98 -16.14
N MET A 185 10.81 1.02 -17.07
CA MET A 185 11.94 0.20 -17.52
C MET A 185 12.65 0.85 -18.72
N SER A 186 13.97 0.73 -18.76
CA SER A 186 14.80 0.96 -19.94
C SER A 186 14.60 -0.13 -21.00
N GLU A 187 15.02 0.15 -22.25
CA GLU A 187 14.89 -0.82 -23.34
C GLU A 187 15.70 -2.11 -23.11
N VAL A 188 16.87 -2.00 -22.47
CA VAL A 188 17.70 -3.16 -22.11
C VAL A 188 16.97 -4.05 -21.10
N GLU A 189 16.34 -3.45 -20.09
CA GLU A 189 15.55 -4.20 -19.10
C GLU A 189 14.30 -4.83 -19.71
N LYS A 190 13.64 -4.15 -20.67
CA LYS A 190 12.52 -4.74 -21.41
C LYS A 190 12.96 -5.96 -22.22
N ILE A 191 14.13 -5.89 -22.87
CA ILE A 191 14.71 -7.05 -23.56
C ILE A 191 15.01 -8.18 -22.58
N ALA A 192 15.63 -7.87 -21.43
CA ALA A 192 15.91 -8.86 -20.39
C ALA A 192 14.62 -9.51 -19.85
N ALA A 193 13.56 -8.72 -19.64
CA ALA A 193 12.27 -9.23 -19.21
C ALA A 193 11.63 -10.18 -20.22
N ARG A 194 11.68 -9.86 -21.52
CA ARG A 194 11.28 -10.80 -22.58
C ARG A 194 12.13 -12.06 -22.54
N GLY A 195 13.45 -11.92 -22.43
CA GLY A 195 14.39 -13.05 -22.34
C GLY A 195 14.09 -14.00 -21.18
N SER A 196 13.78 -13.45 -20.00
CA SER A 196 13.42 -14.23 -18.80
C SER A 196 12.11 -15.02 -18.94
N ASN A 197 11.31 -14.68 -19.95
CA ASN A 197 10.02 -15.30 -20.24
C ASN A 197 10.01 -15.91 -21.66
N PHE A 198 11.11 -16.59 -22.02
CA PHE A 198 11.28 -17.31 -23.29
C PHE A 198 11.02 -16.45 -24.54
N GLY A 199 11.37 -15.16 -24.48
CA GLY A 199 11.16 -14.18 -25.54
C GLY A 199 9.80 -13.48 -25.51
N PHE A 200 8.87 -13.92 -24.67
CA PHE A 200 7.53 -13.34 -24.57
C PHE A 200 7.46 -12.23 -23.52
N TRP A 201 6.62 -11.22 -23.76
CA TRP A 201 6.31 -10.24 -22.72
C TRP A 201 5.45 -10.89 -21.63
N PRO A 202 5.61 -10.53 -20.33
CA PRO A 202 4.77 -11.06 -19.27
C PRO A 202 3.28 -10.84 -19.57
N SER A 203 2.44 -11.84 -19.27
CA SER A 203 1.00 -11.77 -19.57
C SER A 203 0.20 -10.95 -18.55
N HIS A 204 0.80 -10.66 -17.39
CA HIS A 204 0.21 -9.88 -16.31
C HIS A 204 0.98 -8.58 -16.08
N ILE A 205 0.27 -7.57 -15.60
CA ILE A 205 0.86 -6.29 -15.21
C ILE A 205 1.73 -6.45 -13.97
N PHE A 206 2.92 -5.87 -14.00
CA PHE A 206 3.90 -6.03 -12.92
C PHE A 206 4.63 -4.74 -12.56
N MET A 207 4.46 -3.67 -13.35
CA MET A 207 5.07 -2.36 -13.07
C MET A 207 4.08 -1.42 -12.36
N PRO A 208 4.48 -0.78 -11.24
CA PRO A 208 3.63 0.20 -10.55
C PRO A 208 3.12 1.33 -11.47
N ALA A 209 3.97 1.84 -12.36
CA ALA A 209 3.58 2.90 -13.29
C ALA A 209 2.54 2.44 -14.33
N ASP A 210 2.58 1.17 -14.75
CA ASP A 210 1.53 0.60 -15.61
C ASP A 210 0.21 0.45 -14.83
N VAL A 211 0.27 0.00 -13.58
CA VAL A 211 -0.92 -0.08 -12.71
C VAL A 211 -1.53 1.30 -12.53
N GLN A 212 -0.71 2.34 -12.33
CA GLN A 212 -1.21 3.71 -12.23
C GLN A 212 -1.94 4.15 -13.50
N ALA A 213 -1.34 3.95 -14.67
CA ALA A 213 -1.97 4.29 -15.95
C ALA A 213 -3.30 3.54 -16.14
N MET A 214 -3.36 2.27 -15.74
CA MET A 214 -4.59 1.50 -15.75
C MET A 214 -5.66 2.12 -14.83
N LEU A 215 -5.34 2.39 -13.56
CA LEU A 215 -6.31 2.90 -12.59
C LEU A 215 -6.77 4.34 -12.89
N GLU A 216 -5.96 5.14 -13.60
CA GLU A 216 -6.31 6.49 -14.02
C GLU A 216 -7.24 6.52 -15.26
N THR A 217 -7.21 5.48 -16.09
CA THR A 217 -7.90 5.50 -17.39
C THR A 217 -9.05 4.49 -17.51
N GLU A 218 -8.96 3.37 -16.81
CA GLU A 218 -9.97 2.31 -16.86
C GLU A 218 -11.24 2.72 -16.10
N LYS A 219 -12.37 2.68 -16.80
CA LYS A 219 -13.67 3.11 -16.26
C LYS A 219 -14.44 1.98 -15.55
N LYS A 220 -13.99 0.73 -15.66
CA LYS A 220 -14.64 -0.43 -15.05
C LYS A 220 -14.50 -0.49 -13.53
N SER A 221 -13.48 0.16 -12.96
CA SER A 221 -13.26 0.20 -11.51
C SER A 221 -12.79 1.59 -11.09
N ILE A 222 -13.76 2.50 -10.99
CA ILE A 222 -13.53 3.91 -10.67
C ILE A 222 -13.22 4.04 -9.16
N PRO A 223 -12.08 4.63 -8.79
CA PRO A 223 -11.78 4.93 -7.38
C PRO A 223 -12.82 5.90 -6.79
N SER A 224 -13.21 5.69 -5.53
CA SER A 224 -14.05 6.64 -4.79
C SER A 224 -13.29 7.93 -4.44
N LYS A 225 -11.96 7.85 -4.34
CA LYS A 225 -11.07 9.00 -4.12
C LYS A 225 -9.71 8.72 -4.75
N ILE A 226 -9.11 9.76 -5.36
CA ILE A 226 -7.70 9.75 -5.76
C ILE A 226 -6.97 10.87 -5.03
N GLU A 227 -5.92 10.53 -4.29
CA GLU A 227 -5.17 11.48 -3.43
C GLU A 227 -3.68 11.40 -3.72
N SER A 228 -2.97 12.51 -3.58
CA SER A 228 -1.51 12.53 -3.65
C SER A 228 -0.93 12.81 -2.28
N TYR A 229 -0.02 11.95 -1.85
CA TYR A 229 0.72 12.06 -0.61
C TYR A 229 2.15 12.45 -0.92
N GLY A 230 2.58 13.59 -0.39
CA GLY A 230 3.90 14.18 -0.66
C GLY A 230 3.80 15.54 -1.34
N LYS A 231 4.77 16.40 -1.07
CA LYS A 231 4.89 17.68 -1.78
C LYS A 231 5.52 17.38 -3.13
N GLY A 232 4.71 17.37 -4.20
CA GLY A 232 5.27 17.38 -5.55
C GLY A 232 6.32 18.48 -5.64
N ARG A 233 7.47 18.18 -6.27
CA ARG A 233 8.38 19.25 -6.69
C ARG A 233 7.55 20.17 -7.59
N LYS A 234 7.32 21.40 -7.13
CA LYS A 234 6.87 22.49 -7.99
C LYS A 234 7.93 22.78 -9.03
#